data_AF-A0A7Z9VJZ5-F1
#
_entry.id   AF-A0A7Z9VJZ5-F1
#
_cell.length_a   1.000
_cell.length_b   1.000
_cell.length_c   1.000
_cell.angle_alpha   90.00
_cell.angle_beta   90.00
_cell.angle_gamma   90.00
#
_symmetry.space_group_name_H-M   'P 1'
#
loop_
_entity.id
_entity.type
_entity.pdbx_description
1 polymer ?
#
loop_
_entity_poly.entity_id
_entity_poly.type
_entity_poly.pdbx_seq_one_letter_code
_entity_poly.pdbx_strand_id
1 'polypeptide(L)'
;MKKSQKINGFTLVEMSATIVVIGIIGLGLIMTLRTTFLHYSTDYVRQEIRQYGNIVMRELNEKINNAQQVSFGVHQNGFALIQIWDSSSNPVPSETIRANSDEGILVNNSPLIGGTFQLPTVGRFRDNGQHRVSLIDFTWNPETDPRPSLNNFNNNMITIALTIQLDSDVLTDEETVTEEFYFSKSVFVANNYIQTL
;
A
#
# COMPACT_ATOMS: atom_id res chain seq x y z
N MET A 1 22.43 14.05 69.58
CA MET A 1 23.36 14.84 68.76
C MET A 1 23.17 14.45 67.30
N LYS A 2 22.66 15.35 66.45
CA LYS A 2 22.46 15.10 65.01
C LYS A 2 23.72 15.57 64.27
N LYS A 3 24.44 14.66 63.61
CA LYS A 3 25.65 14.97 62.83
C LYS A 3 25.22 15.71 61.56
N SER A 4 25.63 16.96 61.40
CA SER A 4 25.40 17.72 60.16
C SER A 4 26.24 17.09 59.04
N GLN A 5 25.55 16.59 58.01
CA GLN A 5 26.16 15.98 56.84
C GLN A 5 26.66 17.13 55.94
N LYS A 6 27.98 17.33 55.83
CA LYS A 6 28.54 18.29 54.87
C LYS A 6 28.18 17.84 53.46
N ILE A 7 27.39 18.64 52.76
CA ILE A 7 27.16 18.49 51.33
C ILE A 7 28.43 19.03 50.66
N ASN A 8 29.27 18.15 50.11
CA ASN A 8 30.39 18.57 49.28
C ASN A 8 29.81 19.18 48.00
N GLY A 9 30.04 20.48 47.79
CA GLY A 9 29.67 21.16 46.55
C GLY A 9 30.54 20.70 45.38
N PHE A 10 30.00 20.75 44.16
CA PHE A 10 30.75 20.46 42.94
C PHE A 10 31.85 21.50 42.71
N THR A 11 33.04 21.05 42.35
CA THR A 11 34.11 21.95 41.89
C THR A 11 33.80 22.46 40.47
N LEU A 12 34.38 23.61 40.11
CA LEU A 12 34.15 24.25 38.81
C LEU A 12 34.62 23.36 37.64
N VAL A 13 35.66 22.53 37.87
CA VAL A 13 36.18 21.55 36.92
C VAL A 13 35.23 20.35 36.77
N GLU A 14 34.64 19.87 37.86
CA GLU A 14 33.64 18.79 37.79
C GLU A 14 32.34 19.27 37.12
N MET A 15 31.93 20.53 37.34
CA MET A 15 30.81 21.12 36.61
C MET A 15 31.09 21.28 35.11
N SER A 16 32.30 21.72 34.72
CA SER A 16 32.64 21.85 33.31
C SER A 16 32.74 20.49 32.61
N ALA A 17 33.34 19.50 33.27
CA ALA A 17 33.41 18.13 32.75
C ALA A 17 32.02 17.50 32.58
N THR A 18 31.11 17.66 33.55
CA THR A 18 29.75 17.12 33.46
C THR A 18 28.93 17.76 32.35
N ILE A 19 29.03 19.08 32.15
CA ILE A 19 28.34 19.77 31.05
C ILE A 19 28.82 19.26 29.69
N VAL A 20 30.13 19.07 29.51
CA VAL A 20 30.68 18.55 28.25
C VAL A 20 30.18 17.13 27.98
N VAL A 21 30.18 16.26 28.99
CA VAL A 21 29.68 14.88 28.87
C VAL A 21 28.19 14.86 28.52
N ILE A 22 27.36 15.65 29.21
CA ILE A 22 25.93 15.78 28.91
C ILE A 22 25.73 16.32 27.48
N GLY A 23 26.55 17.28 27.04
CA GLY A 23 26.51 17.83 25.69
C GLY A 23 26.77 16.76 24.61
N ILE A 24 27.82 15.96 24.78
CA ILE A 24 28.15 14.88 23.84
C ILE A 24 27.04 13.82 23.81
N ILE A 25 26.55 13.39 24.97
CA ILE A 25 25.45 12.43 25.07
C ILE A 25 24.18 12.99 24.44
N GLY A 26 23.84 14.25 24.75
CA GLY A 26 22.65 14.92 24.24
C GLY A 26 22.66 15.02 22.71
N LEU A 27 23.79 15.43 22.13
CA LEU A 27 23.95 15.47 20.67
C LEU A 27 23.82 14.08 20.04
N GLY A 28 24.46 13.07 20.64
CA GLY A 28 24.35 11.69 20.18
C GLY A 28 22.90 11.19 20.16
N LEU A 29 22.16 11.43 21.26
CA LEU A 29 20.75 11.04 21.37
C LEU A 29 19.86 11.76 20.36
N ILE A 30 20.06 13.06 20.13
CA ILE A 30 19.28 13.82 19.15
C ILE A 30 19.51 13.27 17.73
N MET A 31 20.76 12.97 17.37
CA MET A 31 21.07 12.37 16.08
C MET A 31 20.41 11.00 15.92
N THR A 32 20.55 10.11 16.91
CA THR A 32 19.92 8.78 16.87
C THR A 32 18.40 8.88 16.77
N LEU A 33 17.75 9.76 17.56
CA LEU A 33 16.30 9.95 17.51
C LEU A 33 15.82 10.42 16.14
N ARG A 34 16.55 11.34 15.48
CA ARG A 34 16.20 11.79 14.13
C ARG A 34 16.25 10.64 13.13
N THR A 35 17.33 9.86 13.12
CA THR A 35 17.47 8.71 12.21
C THR A 35 16.40 7.66 12.45
N THR A 36 16.13 7.30 13.73
CA THR A 36 15.06 6.35 14.06
C THR A 36 13.69 6.85 13.62
N PHE A 37 13.43 8.15 13.77
CA PHE A 37 12.15 8.73 13.34
C PHE A 37 11.96 8.67 11.82
N LEU A 38 13.01 8.88 11.04
CA LEU A 38 12.97 8.74 9.58
C LEU A 38 12.68 7.30 9.15
N HIS A 39 13.32 6.30 9.76
CA HIS A 39 13.00 4.90 9.45
C HIS A 39 11.56 4.55 9.87
N TYR A 40 11.13 5.03 11.03
CA TYR A 40 9.78 4.82 11.51
C TYR A 40 8.72 5.43 10.57
N SER A 41 8.97 6.63 10.03
CA SER A 41 8.04 7.27 9.10
C SER A 41 7.88 6.44 7.82
N THR A 42 9.00 6.01 7.22
CA THR A 42 8.97 5.15 6.03
C THR A 42 8.27 3.83 6.31
N ASP A 43 8.61 3.14 7.41
CA ASP A 43 7.99 1.85 7.76
C ASP A 43 6.49 1.96 7.98
N TYR A 44 6.02 3.04 8.59
CA TYR A 44 4.59 3.32 8.73
C TYR A 44 3.91 3.42 7.36
N VAL A 45 4.49 4.17 6.42
CA VAL A 45 3.98 4.30 5.04
C VAL A 45 3.92 2.93 4.35
N ARG A 46 5.01 2.15 4.44
CA ARG A 46 5.08 0.80 3.86
C ARG A 46 3.97 -0.10 4.40
N GLN A 47 3.67 -0.01 5.69
CA GLN A 47 2.61 -0.80 6.31
C GLN A 47 1.22 -0.40 5.78
N GLU A 48 0.94 0.89 5.62
CA GLU A 48 -0.31 1.38 5.03
C GLU A 48 -0.48 0.89 3.59
N ILE A 49 0.59 0.93 2.78
CA ILE A 49 0.56 0.41 1.39
C ILE A 49 0.27 -1.10 1.38
N ARG A 50 0.94 -1.89 2.24
CA ARG A 50 0.70 -3.33 2.37
C ARG A 50 -0.72 -3.64 2.80
N GLN A 51 -1.25 -2.89 3.76
CA GLN A 51 -2.63 -3.03 4.19
C GLN A 51 -3.60 -2.70 3.06
N TYR A 52 -3.37 -1.60 2.34
CA TYR A 52 -4.17 -1.19 1.19
C TYR A 52 -4.20 -2.28 0.12
N GLY A 53 -3.05 -2.70 -0.40
CA GLY A 53 -2.98 -3.71 -1.46
C GLY A 53 -3.65 -5.04 -1.08
N ASN A 54 -3.45 -5.50 0.16
CA ASN A 54 -4.09 -6.73 0.65
C ASN A 54 -5.62 -6.61 0.76
N ILE A 55 -6.12 -5.47 1.24
CA ILE A 55 -7.57 -5.24 1.36
C ILE A 55 -8.19 -5.14 -0.03
N VAL A 56 -7.58 -4.38 -0.95
CA VAL A 56 -8.03 -4.29 -2.35
C VAL A 56 -8.13 -5.68 -2.96
N MET A 57 -7.06 -6.48 -2.88
CA MET A 57 -7.05 -7.83 -3.45
C MET A 57 -8.10 -8.76 -2.84
N ARG A 58 -8.39 -8.61 -1.54
CA ARG A 58 -9.45 -9.36 -0.87
C ARG A 58 -10.83 -8.95 -1.39
N GLU A 59 -11.12 -7.66 -1.42
CA GLU A 59 -12.41 -7.10 -1.87
C GLU A 59 -12.67 -7.40 -3.35
N LEU A 60 -11.67 -7.25 -4.22
CA LEU A 60 -11.78 -7.60 -5.64
C LEU A 60 -12.11 -9.09 -5.82
N ASN A 61 -11.39 -9.96 -5.12
CA ASN A 61 -11.65 -11.40 -5.16
C ASN A 61 -13.06 -11.73 -4.65
N GLU A 62 -13.52 -11.12 -3.56
CA GLU A 62 -14.87 -11.35 -3.03
C GLU A 62 -15.96 -10.90 -4.02
N LYS A 63 -15.81 -9.71 -4.60
CA LYS A 63 -16.75 -9.18 -5.61
C LYS A 63 -16.80 -10.05 -6.87
N ILE A 64 -15.65 -10.48 -7.38
CA ILE A 64 -15.58 -11.35 -8.57
C ILE A 64 -16.19 -12.73 -8.30
N ASN A 65 -15.96 -13.32 -7.11
CA ASN A 65 -16.54 -14.61 -6.77
C ASN A 65 -18.06 -14.55 -6.56
N ASN A 66 -18.58 -13.42 -6.08
CA ASN A 66 -20.02 -13.23 -5.86
C ASN A 66 -20.79 -12.80 -7.12
N ALA A 67 -20.09 -12.33 -8.16
CA ALA A 67 -20.65 -11.86 -9.41
C ALA A 67 -21.25 -12.99 -10.26
N GLN A 68 -22.43 -12.80 -10.86
CA GLN A 68 -23.00 -13.78 -11.80
C GLN A 68 -22.32 -13.76 -13.17
N GLN A 69 -21.72 -12.64 -13.55
CA GLN A 69 -20.92 -12.52 -14.77
C GLN A 69 -19.84 -11.45 -14.55
N VAL A 70 -18.65 -11.70 -15.09
CA VAL A 70 -17.54 -10.76 -15.03
C VAL A 70 -16.91 -10.62 -16.41
N SER A 71 -16.65 -9.37 -16.79
CA SER A 71 -15.94 -9.02 -18.02
C SER A 71 -14.66 -8.27 -17.65
N PHE A 72 -13.60 -8.57 -18.40
CA PHE A 72 -12.29 -7.97 -18.22
C PHE A 72 -11.90 -7.24 -19.49
N GLY A 73 -11.48 -6.00 -19.35
CA GLY A 73 -11.05 -5.13 -20.42
C GLY A 73 -9.86 -4.28 -19.99
N VAL A 74 -9.49 -3.34 -20.84
CA VAL A 74 -8.43 -2.38 -20.59
C VAL A 74 -9.01 -0.98 -20.78
N HIS A 75 -8.79 -0.11 -19.80
CA HIS A 75 -9.19 1.29 -19.85
C HIS A 75 -8.17 2.13 -20.64
N GLN A 76 -8.52 3.35 -21.02
CA GLN A 76 -7.69 4.19 -21.90
C GLN A 76 -6.32 4.56 -21.29
N ASN A 77 -6.19 4.52 -19.97
CA ASN A 77 -4.95 4.75 -19.24
C ASN A 77 -4.03 3.52 -19.16
N GLY A 78 -4.40 2.40 -19.79
CA GLY A 78 -3.63 1.15 -19.76
C GLY A 78 -3.93 0.25 -18.56
N PHE A 79 -4.70 0.73 -17.57
CA PHE A 79 -5.12 -0.09 -16.44
C PHE A 79 -6.28 -1.01 -16.78
N ALA A 80 -6.39 -2.11 -16.04
CA ALA A 80 -7.49 -3.05 -16.13
C ALA A 80 -8.84 -2.39 -15.83
N LEU A 81 -9.83 -2.78 -16.61
CA LEU A 81 -11.24 -2.46 -16.40
C LEU A 81 -11.96 -3.77 -16.09
N ILE A 82 -12.59 -3.87 -14.92
CA ILE A 82 -13.36 -5.05 -14.52
C ILE A 82 -14.81 -4.64 -14.38
N GLN A 83 -15.69 -5.29 -15.11
CA GLN A 83 -17.13 -5.05 -15.06
C GLN A 83 -17.82 -6.27 -14.46
N ILE A 84 -18.72 -6.02 -13.52
CA ILE A 84 -19.39 -7.05 -12.72
C ILE A 84 -20.90 -6.89 -12.88
N TRP A 85 -21.59 -8.01 -13.08
CA TRP A 85 -23.05 -8.09 -13.10
C TRP A 85 -23.55 -8.98 -11.97
N ASP A 86 -24.50 -8.46 -11.19
CA ASP A 86 -25.23 -9.26 -10.20
C ASP A 86 -26.28 -10.14 -10.86
N SER A 87 -26.72 -9.78 -12.08
CA SER A 87 -27.60 -10.59 -12.91
C SER A 87 -27.11 -10.62 -14.35
N SER A 88 -26.88 -11.82 -14.89
CA SER A 88 -26.51 -12.02 -16.30
C SER A 88 -27.57 -11.55 -17.30
N SER A 89 -28.80 -11.32 -16.83
CA SER A 89 -29.90 -10.81 -17.66
C SER A 89 -29.89 -9.29 -17.84
N ASN A 90 -29.11 -8.56 -17.03
CA ASN A 90 -29.04 -7.11 -17.09
C ASN A 90 -28.02 -6.65 -18.14
N PRO A 91 -28.39 -5.80 -19.12
CA PRO A 91 -27.45 -5.30 -20.11
C PRO A 91 -26.40 -4.34 -19.53
N VAL A 92 -26.64 -3.76 -18.35
CA VAL A 92 -25.74 -2.80 -17.70
C VAL A 92 -25.02 -3.46 -16.53
N PRO A 93 -23.69 -3.29 -16.39
CA PRO A 93 -22.95 -3.81 -15.23
C PRO A 93 -23.42 -3.15 -13.94
N SER A 94 -23.58 -3.94 -12.88
CA SER A 94 -23.87 -3.46 -11.52
C SER A 94 -22.72 -2.64 -10.96
N GLU A 95 -21.50 -3.11 -11.19
CA GLU A 95 -20.29 -2.45 -10.71
C GLU A 95 -19.22 -2.39 -11.81
N THR A 96 -18.55 -1.24 -11.90
CA THR A 96 -17.38 -1.03 -12.75
C THR A 96 -16.19 -0.68 -11.88
N ILE A 97 -15.20 -1.56 -11.86
CA ILE A 97 -13.94 -1.40 -11.16
C ILE A 97 -12.90 -0.89 -12.15
N ARG A 98 -12.23 0.19 -11.76
CA ARG A 98 -11.16 0.83 -12.54
C ARG A 98 -10.08 1.35 -11.62
N ALA A 99 -8.92 1.67 -12.18
CA ALA A 99 -7.81 2.23 -11.46
C ALA A 99 -7.48 3.66 -11.91
N ASN A 100 -6.89 4.41 -10.98
CA ASN A 100 -6.30 5.73 -11.18
C ASN A 100 -4.96 5.78 -10.43
N SER A 101 -3.97 6.45 -10.99
CA SER A 101 -2.62 6.55 -10.40
C SER A 101 -2.60 7.21 -9.02
N ASP A 102 -3.46 8.21 -8.82
CA ASP A 102 -3.47 9.04 -7.60
C ASP A 102 -4.59 8.63 -6.64
N GLU A 103 -5.70 8.12 -7.16
CA GLU A 103 -6.86 7.72 -6.34
C GLU A 103 -6.87 6.23 -5.99
N GLY A 104 -6.09 5.42 -6.71
CA GLY A 104 -6.05 3.96 -6.54
C GLY A 104 -7.19 3.24 -7.25
N ILE A 105 -7.77 2.24 -6.59
CA ILE A 105 -8.85 1.40 -7.14
C ILE A 105 -10.20 2.02 -6.79
N LEU A 106 -11.01 2.22 -7.82
CA LEU A 106 -12.33 2.83 -7.74
C LEU A 106 -13.41 1.84 -8.20
N VAL A 107 -14.50 1.77 -7.45
CA VAL A 107 -15.72 1.04 -7.81
C VAL A 107 -16.81 2.05 -8.08
N ASN A 108 -17.38 2.05 -9.29
CA ASN A 108 -18.39 3.02 -9.71
C ASN A 108 -17.93 4.47 -9.45
N ASN A 109 -16.67 4.77 -9.79
CA ASN A 109 -16.01 6.07 -9.61
C ASN A 109 -15.85 6.50 -8.14
N SER A 110 -16.07 5.62 -7.17
CA SER A 110 -15.89 5.90 -5.74
C SER A 110 -14.81 5.00 -5.15
N PRO A 111 -14.10 5.41 -4.09
CA PRO A 111 -13.16 4.54 -3.39
C PRO A 111 -13.83 3.25 -2.89
N LEU A 112 -13.01 2.22 -2.65
CA LEU A 112 -13.47 0.95 -2.08
C LEU A 112 -14.08 1.15 -0.68
N ILE A 113 -14.82 0.15 -0.22
CA ILE A 113 -15.42 0.09 1.13
C ILE A 113 -16.20 1.38 1.44
N GLY A 114 -17.34 1.54 0.76
CA GLY A 114 -18.26 2.65 1.00
C GLY A 114 -17.68 4.04 0.72
N GLY A 115 -16.68 4.15 -0.15
CA GLY A 115 -16.08 5.43 -0.54
C GLY A 115 -15.03 5.97 0.44
N THR A 116 -14.60 5.18 1.43
CA THR A 116 -13.64 5.63 2.46
C THR A 116 -12.25 5.03 2.30
N PHE A 117 -12.13 3.89 1.61
CA PHE A 117 -10.87 3.18 1.49
C PHE A 117 -10.16 3.57 0.19
N GLN A 118 -9.33 4.61 0.31
CA GLN A 118 -8.57 5.20 -0.78
C GLN A 118 -7.09 4.81 -0.71
N LEU A 119 -6.38 4.99 -1.83
CA LEU A 119 -4.92 4.88 -1.85
C LEU A 119 -4.32 5.82 -0.79
N PRO A 120 -3.33 5.38 0.02
CA PRO A 120 -2.81 6.17 1.14
C PRO A 120 -1.81 7.24 0.66
N THR A 121 -2.29 8.14 -0.21
CA THR A 121 -1.55 9.27 -0.78
C THR A 121 -1.47 10.45 0.18
N VAL A 122 -2.44 10.56 1.11
CA VAL A 122 -2.48 11.56 2.18
C VAL A 122 -2.48 10.88 3.55
N GLY A 123 -1.99 11.58 4.57
CA GLY A 123 -1.95 11.07 5.94
C GLY A 123 -0.65 11.37 6.66
N ARG A 124 -0.44 10.69 7.79
CA ARG A 124 0.76 10.87 8.62
C ARG A 124 2.00 10.55 7.78
N PHE A 125 3.01 11.42 7.87
CA PHE A 125 4.25 11.29 7.11
C PHE A 125 4.05 11.46 5.58
N ARG A 126 3.07 12.25 5.13
CA ARG A 126 2.93 12.64 3.70
C ARG A 126 3.16 14.14 3.45
N ASP A 127 3.02 14.97 4.48
CA ASP A 127 2.83 16.43 4.37
C ASP A 127 3.99 17.21 3.72
N ASN A 128 5.21 16.68 3.75
CA ASN A 128 6.39 17.35 3.20
C ASN A 128 6.85 16.78 1.85
N GLY A 129 6.02 15.97 1.18
CA GLY A 129 6.41 15.30 -0.08
C GLY A 129 7.49 14.23 0.09
N GLN A 130 7.90 13.95 1.33
CA GLN A 130 8.93 12.97 1.69
C GLN A 130 8.55 11.54 1.32
N HIS A 131 7.25 11.25 1.25
CA HIS A 131 6.73 9.93 0.90
C HIS A 131 5.55 10.12 -0.06
N ARG A 132 5.78 9.85 -1.34
CA ARG A 132 4.73 9.92 -2.38
C ARG A 132 4.33 8.50 -2.77
N VAL A 133 3.03 8.22 -2.68
CA VAL A 133 2.45 6.93 -3.04
C VAL A 133 1.68 7.10 -4.34
N SER A 134 1.88 6.19 -5.28
CA SER A 134 1.13 6.16 -6.54
C SER A 134 0.86 4.72 -6.96
N LEU A 135 -0.24 4.53 -7.69
CA LEU A 135 -0.52 3.28 -8.37
C LEU A 135 0.09 3.33 -9.77
N ILE A 136 0.98 2.39 -10.06
CA ILE A 136 1.72 2.37 -11.33
C ILE A 136 1.30 1.24 -12.25
N ASP A 137 0.73 0.17 -11.71
CA ASP A 137 0.17 -0.91 -12.52
C ASP A 137 -1.08 -1.52 -11.90
N PHE A 138 -2.03 -1.86 -12.77
CA PHE A 138 -3.21 -2.63 -12.43
C PHE A 138 -3.62 -3.42 -13.66
N THR A 139 -3.38 -4.73 -13.66
CA THR A 139 -3.53 -5.58 -14.83
C THR A 139 -4.29 -6.86 -14.51
N TRP A 140 -4.83 -7.48 -15.56
CA TRP A 140 -5.41 -8.82 -15.48
C TRP A 140 -4.80 -9.68 -16.59
N ASN A 141 -4.55 -10.95 -16.29
CA ASN A 141 -4.05 -11.92 -17.26
C ASN A 141 -4.82 -13.23 -17.10
N PRO A 142 -5.36 -13.82 -18.18
CA PRO A 142 -5.90 -15.17 -18.11
C PRO A 142 -4.76 -16.15 -17.87
N GLU A 143 -5.01 -17.19 -17.08
CA GLU A 143 -4.04 -18.26 -16.93
C GLU A 143 -4.02 -19.11 -18.21
N THR A 144 -2.84 -19.32 -18.79
CA THR A 144 -2.67 -20.13 -19.99
C THR A 144 -1.91 -21.41 -19.62
N ASP A 145 -2.60 -22.55 -19.60
CA ASP A 145 -1.95 -23.86 -19.54
C ASP A 145 -2.05 -24.55 -20.91
N PRO A 146 -0.94 -25.10 -21.44
CA PRO A 146 -0.84 -25.63 -22.80
C PRO A 146 -1.66 -26.91 -23.02
N ARG A 147 -2.24 -27.52 -21.98
CA ARG A 147 -3.04 -28.76 -22.08
C ARG A 147 -4.44 -28.46 -22.61
N PRO A 148 -4.82 -28.94 -23.83
CA PRO A 148 -6.10 -28.60 -24.46
C PRO A 148 -7.33 -29.03 -23.66
N SER A 149 -7.21 -30.09 -22.85
CA SER A 149 -8.30 -30.59 -22.00
C SER A 149 -8.67 -29.66 -20.84
N LEU A 150 -7.84 -28.66 -20.53
CA LEU A 150 -8.07 -27.69 -19.45
C LEU A 150 -8.40 -26.29 -19.96
N ASN A 151 -8.49 -26.08 -21.28
CA ASN A 151 -8.69 -24.74 -21.87
C ASN A 151 -9.89 -24.00 -21.28
N ASN A 152 -11.03 -24.68 -21.08
CA ASN A 152 -12.21 -24.04 -20.49
C ASN A 152 -11.99 -23.65 -19.02
N PHE A 153 -11.24 -24.43 -18.26
CA PHE A 153 -10.91 -24.08 -16.87
C PHE A 153 -9.91 -22.92 -16.81
N ASN A 154 -8.84 -22.99 -17.61
CA ASN A 154 -7.78 -22.00 -17.66
C ASN A 154 -8.29 -20.62 -18.10
N ASN A 155 -9.16 -20.58 -19.12
CA ASN A 155 -9.78 -19.34 -19.59
C ASN A 155 -10.65 -18.65 -18.54
N ASN A 156 -11.10 -19.38 -17.51
CA ASN A 156 -11.89 -18.85 -16.41
C ASN A 156 -11.06 -18.63 -15.12
N MET A 157 -9.76 -18.91 -15.15
CA MET A 157 -8.82 -18.58 -14.09
C MET A 157 -8.06 -17.31 -14.48
N ILE A 158 -8.21 -16.26 -13.70
CA ILE A 158 -7.69 -14.93 -14.04
C ILE A 158 -6.81 -14.45 -12.90
N THR A 159 -5.62 -13.98 -13.24
CA THR A 159 -4.70 -13.37 -12.29
C THR A 159 -4.82 -11.85 -12.38
N ILE A 160 -5.17 -11.22 -11.27
CA ILE A 160 -5.21 -9.77 -11.11
C ILE A 160 -3.92 -9.34 -10.41
N ALA A 161 -3.23 -8.36 -10.98
CA ALA A 161 -2.02 -7.79 -10.42
C ALA A 161 -2.19 -6.29 -10.17
N LEU A 162 -1.55 -5.81 -9.10
CA LEU A 162 -1.55 -4.42 -8.66
C LEU A 162 -0.14 -4.08 -8.18
N THR A 163 0.41 -2.98 -8.69
CA THR A 163 1.72 -2.48 -8.29
C THR A 163 1.60 -1.06 -7.79
N ILE A 164 1.99 -0.85 -6.54
CA ILE A 164 1.98 0.45 -5.87
C ILE A 164 3.44 0.89 -5.68
N GLN A 165 3.74 2.12 -6.07
CA GLN A 165 5.04 2.74 -5.91
C GLN A 165 5.06 3.65 -4.69
N LEU A 166 6.18 3.63 -3.96
CA LEU A 166 6.53 4.56 -2.91
C LEU A 166 7.83 5.27 -3.30
N ASP A 167 7.75 6.56 -3.56
CA ASP A 167 8.91 7.42 -3.68
C ASP A 167 9.21 8.04 -2.32
N SER A 168 10.40 7.81 -1.80
CA SER A 168 10.86 8.39 -0.54
C SER A 168 12.03 9.34 -0.76
N ASP A 169 11.82 10.62 -0.45
CA ASP A 169 12.84 11.66 -0.43
C ASP A 169 13.37 11.79 1.01
N VAL A 170 14.32 10.92 1.34
CA VAL A 170 14.92 10.84 2.68
C VAL A 170 16.33 11.41 2.61
N LEU A 171 16.42 12.72 2.89
CA LEU A 171 17.63 13.53 3.00
C LEU A 171 18.90 12.75 3.40
N THR A 172 19.74 12.45 2.40
CA THR A 172 21.20 12.56 2.53
C THR A 172 21.91 12.86 1.20
N ASP A 173 21.36 12.47 0.03
CA ASP A 173 22.09 12.55 -1.26
C ASP A 173 21.24 12.96 -2.49
N GLU A 174 20.18 13.75 -2.35
CA GLU A 174 19.29 14.20 -3.47
C GLU A 174 18.64 13.08 -4.31
N GLU A 175 18.94 11.80 -4.04
CA GLU A 175 18.35 10.66 -4.72
C GLU A 175 17.03 10.24 -4.05
N THR A 176 15.96 10.25 -4.84
CA THR A 176 14.68 9.66 -4.46
C THR A 176 14.82 8.13 -4.46
N VAL A 177 14.49 7.49 -3.34
CA VAL A 177 14.43 6.03 -3.25
C VAL A 177 13.05 5.59 -3.69
N THR A 178 12.97 4.86 -4.79
CA THR A 178 11.71 4.28 -5.30
C THR A 178 11.60 2.81 -4.88
N GLU A 179 10.50 2.47 -4.23
CA GLU A 179 10.13 1.11 -3.83
C GLU A 179 8.81 0.69 -4.48
N GLU A 180 8.74 -0.51 -5.02
CA GLU A 180 7.53 -1.07 -5.63
C GLU A 180 6.96 -2.21 -4.78
N PHE A 181 5.64 -2.20 -4.60
CA PHE A 181 4.87 -3.17 -3.85
C PHE A 181 3.95 -3.93 -4.79
N TYR A 182 4.30 -5.18 -5.05
CA TYR A 182 3.53 -6.06 -5.93
C TYR A 182 2.51 -6.87 -5.14
N PHE A 183 1.27 -6.86 -5.61
CA PHE A 183 0.19 -7.69 -5.13
C PHE A 183 -0.40 -8.44 -6.31
N SER A 184 -0.57 -9.75 -6.17
CA SER A 184 -1.16 -10.58 -7.21
C SER A 184 -2.08 -11.62 -6.59
N LYS A 185 -3.21 -11.87 -7.24
CA LYS A 185 -4.15 -12.90 -6.82
C LYS A 185 -4.86 -13.51 -8.02
N SER A 186 -4.82 -14.84 -8.07
CA SER A 186 -5.60 -15.62 -9.04
C SER A 186 -7.01 -15.87 -8.50
N VAL A 187 -8.00 -15.65 -9.35
CA VAL A 187 -9.43 -15.78 -9.05
C VAL A 187 -10.07 -16.65 -10.11
N PHE A 188 -10.87 -17.61 -9.68
CA PHE A 188 -11.63 -18.48 -10.57
C PHE A 188 -13.04 -17.91 -10.78
N VAL A 189 -13.37 -17.56 -12.02
CA VAL A 189 -14.68 -17.02 -12.39
C VAL A 189 -15.64 -18.17 -12.69
N ALA A 190 -16.13 -18.80 -11.63
CA ALA A 190 -16.97 -20.00 -11.73
C ALA A 190 -18.22 -19.80 -12.59
N ASN A 191 -18.84 -18.62 -12.55
CA ASN A 191 -20.07 -18.38 -13.28
C ASN A 191 -19.85 -18.22 -14.79
N ASN A 192 -18.71 -17.68 -15.23
CA ASN A 192 -18.33 -17.67 -16.64
C ASN A 192 -18.07 -19.11 -17.13
N TYR A 193 -17.48 -19.97 -16.28
CA TYR A 193 -17.27 -21.38 -16.60
C TYR A 193 -18.60 -22.12 -16.82
N ILE A 194 -19.58 -21.94 -15.94
CA ILE A 194 -20.88 -22.62 -16.04
C ILE A 194 -21.66 -22.19 -17.30
N GLN A 195 -21.54 -20.93 -17.73
CA GLN A 195 -22.18 -20.45 -18.96
C GLN A 195 -21.56 -21.04 -20.24
N THR A 196 -20.34 -21.59 -20.17
CA THR A 196 -19.65 -22.24 -21.30
C THR A 196 -19.85 -23.76 -21.37
N LEU A 197 -20.54 -24.35 -20.39
CA LEU A 197 -20.96 -25.76 -20.39
C LEU A 197 -22.23 -25.95 -21.24
#